data_AF-A0A4Y2JQD2-F1
#
_entry.id   AF-A0A4Y2JQD2-F1
#
_cell.length_a   1.000
_cell.length_b   1.000
_cell.length_c   1.000
_cell.angle_alpha   90.00
_cell.angle_beta   90.00
_cell.angle_gamma   90.00
#
_symmetry.space_group_name_H-M   'P 1'
#
loop_
_entity.id
_entity.type
_entity.pdbx_description
1 polymer ?
#
loop_
_entity_poly.entity_id
_entity_poly.type
_entity_poly.pdbx_seq_one_letter_code
_entity_poly.pdbx_strand_id
1 'polypeptide(L)'
;MPFAENIRVRNWEYQHDNAPIHTSNATKNYLNLKNVTVLEWPPMNPVLNPIENVWGFVSRKVYENGGQFYSVNALKTAIESAWYNLEPEILQTLIISMEKRVYDVILKSGKTLNY
;
A
#
# COMPACT_ATOMS: atom_id res chain seq x y z
N MET A 1 -9.00 -4.78 13.66
CA MET A 1 -8.82 -4.96 12.20
C MET A 1 -8.56 -6.43 11.93
N PRO A 2 -9.10 -7.02 10.85
CA PRO A 2 -8.75 -8.40 10.47
C PRO A 2 -7.23 -8.57 10.44
N PHE A 3 -6.73 -9.65 11.02
CA PHE A 3 -5.29 -10.01 11.07
C PHE A 3 -4.37 -9.06 11.85
N ALA A 4 -4.84 -7.92 12.36
CA ALA A 4 -4.02 -7.05 13.20
C ALA A 4 -3.57 -7.71 14.51
N GLU A 5 -4.35 -8.69 15.00
CA GLU A 5 -4.00 -9.54 16.14
C GLU A 5 -2.76 -10.42 15.86
N ASN A 6 -2.43 -10.65 14.60
CA ASN A 6 -1.24 -11.42 14.19
C ASN A 6 0.02 -10.55 14.10
N ILE A 7 -0.10 -9.23 14.20
CA ILE A 7 1.04 -8.30 14.20
C ILE A 7 1.68 -8.36 15.59
N ARG A 8 2.81 -9.07 15.69
CA ARG A 8 3.55 -9.23 16.96
C ARG A 8 4.23 -7.95 17.46
N VAL A 9 4.18 -6.88 16.67
CA VAL A 9 4.75 -5.56 16.98
C VAL A 9 3.72 -4.74 17.77
N ARG A 10 4.13 -4.20 18.91
CA ARG A 10 3.32 -3.23 19.67
C ARG A 10 3.42 -1.85 19.01
N ASN A 11 2.35 -1.05 19.13
CA ASN A 11 2.30 0.33 18.62
C ASN A 11 2.40 0.47 17.09
N TRP A 12 1.78 -0.45 16.34
CA TRP A 12 1.63 -0.27 14.89
C TRP A 12 0.63 0.86 14.60
N GLU A 13 0.84 1.57 13.49
CA GLU A 13 -0.07 2.57 12.96
C GLU A 13 -0.62 2.11 11.62
N TYR A 14 -1.90 2.39 11.37
CA TYR A 14 -2.57 2.08 10.12
C TYR A 14 -2.38 3.22 9.12
N GLN A 15 -1.71 2.93 8.01
CA GLN A 15 -1.64 3.84 6.89
C GLN A 15 -2.70 3.47 5.85
N HIS A 16 -3.39 4.49 5.35
CA HIS A 16 -4.27 4.43 4.19
C HIS A 16 -4.27 5.79 3.49
N ASP A 17 -4.77 5.86 2.26
CA ASP A 17 -4.88 7.14 1.57
C ASP A 17 -6.04 8.00 2.12
N ASN A 18 -6.03 9.28 1.77
CA ASN A 18 -7.04 10.25 2.19
C ASN A 18 -8.26 10.32 1.25
N ALA A 19 -8.59 9.26 0.51
CA ALA A 19 -9.78 9.27 -0.32
C ALA A 19 -11.04 9.55 0.54
N PRO A 20 -12.09 10.20 -0.01
CA PRO A 20 -13.28 10.58 0.75
C PRO A 20 -13.96 9.42 1.49
N ILE A 21 -13.96 8.22 0.91
CA ILE A 21 -14.53 7.02 1.54
C ILE A 21 -13.75 6.60 2.80
N HIS A 22 -12.44 6.80 2.78
CA HIS A 22 -11.51 6.45 3.86
C HIS A 22 -11.52 7.49 4.98
N THR A 23 -11.81 8.76 4.66
CA THR A 23 -11.89 9.86 5.63
C THR A 23 -13.31 10.16 6.12
N SER A 24 -14.31 9.38 5.68
CA SER A 24 -15.70 9.51 6.10
C SER A 24 -15.88 9.28 7.60
N ASN A 25 -16.93 9.87 8.19
CA ASN A 25 -17.24 9.68 9.61
C ASN A 25 -17.50 8.21 9.96
N ALA A 26 -18.11 7.45 9.04
CA ALA A 26 -18.35 6.02 9.25
C ALA A 26 -17.04 5.25 9.40
N THR A 27 -16.07 5.48 8.49
CA THR A 27 -14.76 4.83 8.54
C THR A 27 -13.97 5.26 9.77
N LYS A 28 -13.94 6.55 10.10
CA LYS A 28 -13.27 7.07 11.30
C LYS A 28 -13.85 6.47 12.59
N ASN A 29 -15.17 6.42 12.71
CA ASN A 29 -15.83 5.82 13.86
C ASN A 29 -15.52 4.32 13.97
N TYR A 30 -15.49 3.59 12.85
CA TYR A 30 -15.13 2.17 12.84
C TYR A 30 -13.68 1.95 13.31
N LEU A 31 -12.72 2.73 12.81
CA LEU A 31 -11.31 2.62 13.21
C LEU A 31 -11.10 2.94 14.69
N ASN A 32 -11.77 3.99 15.18
CA ASN A 32 -11.78 4.35 16.60
C ASN A 32 -12.36 3.24 17.48
N LEU A 33 -13.50 2.66 17.10
CA LEU A 33 -14.12 1.51 17.81
C LEU A 33 -13.20 0.28 17.85
N LYS A 34 -12.29 0.15 16.88
CA LYS A 34 -11.30 -0.93 16.83
C LYS A 34 -9.97 -0.56 17.48
N ASN A 35 -9.87 0.59 18.14
CA ASN A 35 -8.64 1.13 18.75
C ASN A 35 -7.46 1.14 17.77
N VAL A 36 -7.73 1.53 16.52
CA VAL A 36 -6.71 1.61 15.46
C VAL A 36 -6.20 3.04 15.39
N THR A 37 -4.91 3.23 15.66
CA THR A 37 -4.23 4.50 15.38
C THR A 37 -4.01 4.63 13.88
N VAL A 38 -4.50 5.72 13.29
CA VAL A 38 -4.27 6.04 11.88
C VAL A 38 -3.05 6.94 11.76
N LEU A 39 -2.10 6.59 10.89
CA LEU A 39 -0.96 7.44 10.57
C LEU A 39 -1.45 8.69 9.82
N GLU A 40 -1.08 9.87 10.31
CA GLU A 40 -1.37 11.12 9.61
C GLU A 40 -0.61 11.14 8.27
N TRP A 41 -1.33 11.47 7.20
CA TRP A 41 -0.82 11.36 5.85
C TRP A 41 -1.21 12.58 5.02
N PRO A 42 -0.35 13.11 4.13
CA PRO A 42 -0.72 14.22 3.27
C PRO A 42 -1.78 13.78 2.24
N PRO A 43 -2.74 14.65 1.90
CA PRO A 43 -3.71 14.34 0.85
C PRO A 43 -3.04 14.23 -0.52
N MET A 44 -3.58 13.36 -1.37
CA MET A 44 -3.29 13.30 -2.81
C MET A 44 -1.81 13.08 -3.18
N ASN A 45 -1.10 12.22 -2.44
CA ASN A 45 0.27 11.87 -2.77
C ASN A 45 0.46 10.35 -2.98
N PRO A 46 0.13 9.82 -4.17
CA PRO A 46 0.27 8.39 -4.47
C PRO A 46 1.72 7.90 -4.41
N VAL A 47 2.69 8.79 -4.64
CA VAL A 47 4.13 8.49 -4.57
C VAL A 47 4.56 8.02 -3.18
N LEU A 48 3.91 8.55 -2.15
CA LEU A 48 4.21 8.17 -0.79
C LEU A 48 3.52 6.86 -0.41
N ASN A 49 2.44 6.45 -1.08
CA ASN A 49 1.69 5.28 -0.67
C ASN A 49 2.47 3.99 -0.97
N PRO A 50 2.99 3.25 0.04
CA PRO A 50 3.86 2.10 -0.22
C PRO A 50 3.13 0.99 -0.99
N ILE A 51 1.82 0.82 -0.78
CA ILE A 51 1.04 -0.25 -1.41
C ILE A 51 0.92 -0.10 -2.93
N GLU A 52 0.97 1.13 -3.46
CA GLU A 52 0.95 1.37 -4.91
C GLU A 52 2.16 0.74 -5.60
N ASN A 53 3.31 0.78 -4.91
CA ASN A 53 4.53 0.15 -5.42
C ASN A 53 4.41 -1.38 -5.40
N VAL A 54 3.82 -1.94 -4.34
CA VAL A 54 3.53 -3.38 -4.25
C VAL A 54 2.62 -3.80 -5.39
N TRP A 55 1.55 -3.06 -5.68
CA TRP A 55 0.69 -3.32 -6.82
C TRP A 55 1.42 -3.21 -8.15
N GLY A 56 2.36 -2.26 -8.29
CA GLY A 56 3.26 -2.19 -9.44
C GLY A 56 4.09 -3.46 -9.63
N PHE A 57 4.67 -4.01 -8.56
CA PHE A 57 5.41 -5.28 -8.62
C PHE A 57 4.51 -6.46 -8.98
N VAL A 58 3.36 -6.59 -8.30
CA VAL A 58 2.38 -7.65 -8.56
C VAL A 58 1.91 -7.59 -10.01
N SER A 59 1.57 -6.41 -10.52
CA SER A 59 1.14 -6.24 -11.91
C SER A 59 2.23 -6.65 -12.89
N ARG A 60 3.50 -6.26 -12.68
CA ARG A 60 4.60 -6.69 -13.55
C ARG A 60 4.79 -8.20 -13.56
N LYS A 61 4.60 -8.87 -12.41
CA LYS A 61 4.69 -10.32 -12.31
C LYS A 61 3.51 -11.04 -12.96
N VAL A 62 2.30 -10.54 -12.78
CA VAL A 62 1.08 -11.08 -13.41
C VAL A 62 1.16 -11.04 -14.93
N TYR A 63 1.70 -9.95 -15.49
CA TYR A 63 1.79 -9.74 -16.95
C TYR A 63 3.20 -10.00 -17.52
N GLU A 64 4.06 -10.67 -16.76
CA GLU A 64 5.42 -11.02 -17.20
C GLU A 64 5.34 -11.84 -18.50
N ASN A 65 6.29 -11.60 -19.42
CA ASN A 65 6.33 -12.22 -20.75
C ASN A 65 5.06 -12.01 -21.61
N GLY A 66 4.28 -10.96 -21.33
CA GLY A 66 3.08 -10.64 -22.12
C GLY A 66 1.87 -11.51 -21.80
N GLY A 67 1.81 -12.09 -20.59
CA GLY A 67 0.69 -12.92 -20.14
C GLY A 67 -0.68 -12.30 -20.41
N GLN A 68 -1.63 -13.11 -20.88
CA GLN A 68 -3.02 -12.70 -21.10
C GLN A 68 -3.96 -13.67 -20.38
N PHE A 69 -5.06 -13.15 -19.86
CA PHE A 69 -6.02 -13.94 -19.08
C PHE A 69 -7.40 -13.83 -19.71
N TYR A 70 -8.01 -14.98 -20.02
CA TYR A 70 -9.32 -15.07 -20.68
C TYR A 70 -10.47 -15.35 -19.71
N SER A 71 -10.20 -15.34 -18.41
CA SER A 71 -11.23 -15.43 -17.38
C SER A 71 -10.83 -14.67 -16.12
N VAL A 72 -11.82 -14.18 -15.39
CA VAL A 72 -11.63 -13.55 -14.07
C VAL A 72 -10.96 -14.52 -13.10
N ASN A 73 -11.28 -15.82 -13.17
CA ASN A 73 -10.68 -16.82 -12.29
C ASN A 73 -9.18 -16.99 -12.54
N ALA A 74 -8.78 -17.10 -13.82
CA ALA A 74 -7.37 -17.20 -14.18
C ALA A 74 -6.57 -15.96 -13.75
N LEU A 75 -7.13 -14.76 -13.92
CA LEU A 75 -6.51 -13.52 -13.47
C LEU A 75 -6.38 -13.48 -11.93
N LYS A 76 -7.42 -13.88 -11.19
CA LYS A 76 -7.38 -13.97 -9.72
C LYS A 76 -6.28 -14.91 -9.24
N THR A 77 -6.21 -16.13 -9.79
CA THR A 77 -5.16 -17.10 -9.45
C THR A 77 -3.76 -16.54 -9.72
N ALA A 78 -3.56 -15.82 -10.83
CA ALA A 78 -2.28 -15.20 -11.13
C ALA A 78 -1.92 -14.07 -10.15
N ILE A 79 -2.88 -13.22 -9.78
CA ILE A 79 -2.68 -12.15 -8.78
C ILE A 79 -2.34 -12.75 -7.42
N GLU A 80 -3.08 -13.77 -6.97
CA GLU A 80 -2.82 -14.45 -5.70
C GLU A 80 -1.43 -15.10 -5.71
N SER A 81 -1.07 -15.80 -6.79
CA SER A 81 0.27 -16.39 -6.94
C SER A 81 1.36 -15.32 -6.89
N ALA A 82 1.22 -14.21 -7.61
CA ALA A 82 2.19 -13.12 -7.57
C ALA A 82 2.29 -12.49 -6.16
N TRP A 83 1.17 -12.35 -5.46
CA TRP A 83 1.11 -11.81 -4.10
C TRP A 83 1.81 -12.72 -3.09
N TYR A 84 1.50 -14.02 -3.07
CA TYR A 84 2.08 -14.97 -2.12
C TYR A 84 3.57 -15.26 -2.37
N ASN A 85 4.04 -15.02 -3.60
CA ASN A 85 5.46 -15.14 -3.96
C ASN A 85 6.23 -13.81 -3.83
N LEU A 86 5.64 -12.75 -3.26
CA LEU A 86 6.37 -11.52 -2.97
C LEU A 86 7.47 -11.79 -1.94
N GLU A 87 8.71 -11.51 -2.34
CA GLU A 87 9.87 -11.59 -1.47
C GLU A 87 9.78 -10.52 -0.36
N PRO A 88 9.94 -10.90 0.93
CA PRO A 88 9.96 -9.95 2.04
C PRO A 88 10.97 -8.80 1.87
N GLU A 89 12.06 -9.05 1.16
CA GLU A 89 13.11 -8.09 0.83
C GLU A 89 12.59 -6.92 -0.02
N ILE A 90 11.63 -7.17 -0.92
CA ILE A 90 10.96 -6.12 -1.71
C ILE A 90 10.18 -5.19 -0.78
N LEU A 91 9.46 -5.76 0.18
CA LEU A 91 8.68 -4.99 1.15
C LEU A 91 9.60 -4.15 2.06
N GLN A 92 10.68 -4.75 2.56
CA GLN A 92 11.68 -4.03 3.37
C GLN A 92 12.31 -2.88 2.59
N THR A 93 12.71 -3.11 1.33
CA THR A 93 13.28 -2.07 0.46
C THR A 93 12.30 -0.91 0.25
N LEU A 94 11.01 -1.21 0.04
CA LEU A 94 9.97 -0.19 -0.11
C LEU A 94 9.81 0.66 1.15
N ILE A 95 9.80 0.02 2.33
CA ILE A 95 9.71 0.73 3.61
C ILE A 95 10.96 1.59 3.86
N ILE A 96 12.16 1.05 3.66
CA ILE A 96 13.42 1.81 3.84
C ILE A 96 13.48 3.02 2.89
N SER A 97 12.95 2.88 1.67
CA SER A 97 12.92 3.99 0.70
C SER A 97 11.97 5.14 1.08
N MET A 98 11.04 4.94 2.04
CA MET A 98 10.03 5.93 2.39
C MET A 98 10.63 7.23 2.91
N GLU A 99 11.66 7.15 3.75
CA GLU A 99 12.32 8.34 4.31
C GLU A 99 12.86 9.22 3.19
N LYS A 100 13.58 8.63 2.23
CA LYS A 100 14.07 9.34 1.04
C LYS A 100 12.93 9.91 0.20
N ARG A 101 11.86 9.15 -0.04
CA ARG A 101 10.70 9.62 -0.83
C ARG A 101 10.01 10.81 -0.18
N VAL A 102 9.83 10.79 1.14
CA VAL A 102 9.28 11.92 1.89
C VAL A 102 10.18 13.14 1.75
N TYR A 103 11.50 12.97 1.93
CA TYR A 103 12.48 14.05 1.75
C TYR A 103 12.43 14.65 0.34
N ASP A 104 12.39 13.82 -0.69
CA ASP A 104 12.33 14.25 -2.09
C ASP A 104 11.01 15.02 -2.38
N VAL A 105 9.88 14.59 -1.83
CA VAL A 105 8.60 15.32 -1.93
C VAL A 105 8.70 16.70 -1.26
N ILE A 106 9.33 16.79 -0.09
CA ILE A 106 9.55 18.06 0.61
C ILE A 106 10.42 18.99 -0.24
N LEU A 107 11.54 18.50 -0.77
CA LEU A 107 12.42 19.28 -1.65
C LEU A 107 11.72 19.78 -2.91
N LYS A 108 10.79 19.00 -3.46
CA LYS A 108 9.98 19.41 -4.61
C LYS A 108 8.73 20.21 -4.24
N SER A 109 8.61 20.65 -2.99
CA SER A 109 7.46 21.43 -2.49
C SER A 109 6.12 20.75 -2.75
N GLY A 110 6.04 19.43 -2.52
CA GLY A 110 4.82 18.65 -2.68
C GLY A 110 4.51 18.18 -4.12
N LYS A 111 5.37 18.49 -5.11
CA LYS A 111 5.19 18.02 -6.49
C LYS A 111 5.52 16.53 -6.63
N THR A 112 4.89 15.89 -7.61
CA THR A 112 5.06 14.46 -7.94
C THR A 112 6.54 14.11 -8.21
N LEU A 113 6.99 12.99 -7.65
CA LEU A 113 8.27 12.39 -8.03
C LEU A 113 8.06 11.56 -9.31
N ASN A 114 9.02 11.61 -10.22
CA ASN A 114 9.01 10.75 -11.40
C ASN A 114 9.41 9.34 -10.95
N TYR A 115 8.66 8.35 -11.44
CA TYR A 115 8.96 6.92 -11.33
C TYR A 115 9.89 6.46 -12.44
#